data_AF-A0A350I1Q6-F1
#
_entry.id   AF-A0A350I1Q6-F1
#
_cell.length_a   1.000
_cell.length_b   1.000
_cell.length_c   1.000
_cell.angle_alpha   90.00
_cell.angle_beta   90.00
_cell.angle_gamma   90.00
#
_symmetry.space_group_name_H-M   'P 1'
#
loop_
_entity.id
_entity.type
_entity.pdbx_description
1 polymer ?
#
loop_
_entity_poly.entity_id
_entity_poly.type
_entity_poly.pdbx_seq_one_letter_code
_entity_poly.pdbx_strand_id
1 'polypeptide(L)'
;MKADFLSGVIEGFYGPPWTATERSMVLNWMQAFQLNTYLYAPKDDLKQRLLWRVPYTSQETSELKLLIDNCHAHGVRFVFAISPGLDMAYAQASELETLQGRLEQLYELGVRDFAILFDDIPDSMRAEDRRRFGTFALAQSHAANHLYRYLTGRAASRARFFFCPTPYCGRMRRAGLGGERYLEEIGETLDPGIDVFWTGPEIISSQISVKDIESLANTLRRPPLLWDNLHANDYDGQRFYCGPYSGRPLELRSEIQGILHNPNNEALLNFVPWKTLSDFIHAKATWNPRESYLNAMNDWHASFESAGSPIDLEDLVLLGDCFYLPEEEGSEAAQLFRNAEQWLKAPLNKKQVFYRPFQEPATRLRNICAEIVNLENRHLFSALHRKTWDLREEMELLLTFAKQMKSDPTS
;
A
#
# COMPACT_ATOMS: atom_id res chain seq x y z
N MET A 1 6.11 -19.83 -10.51
CA MET A 1 6.32 -18.37 -10.39
C MET A 1 7.56 -18.02 -11.21
N LYS A 2 7.60 -16.85 -11.86
CA LYS A 2 8.79 -16.41 -12.60
C LYS A 2 9.98 -16.34 -11.63
N ALA A 3 11.18 -16.74 -12.05
CA ALA A 3 12.37 -16.77 -11.19
C ALA A 3 12.72 -15.39 -10.59
N ASP A 4 12.28 -14.31 -11.24
CA ASP A 4 12.53 -12.91 -10.86
C ASP A 4 11.24 -12.14 -10.47
N PHE A 5 10.20 -12.84 -10.01
CA PHE A 5 8.95 -12.18 -9.58
C PHE A 5 9.22 -11.26 -8.38
N LEU A 6 8.89 -9.97 -8.52
CA LEU A 6 9.05 -9.03 -7.41
C LEU A 6 7.86 -9.10 -6.49
N SER A 7 8.13 -9.21 -5.20
CA SER A 7 7.10 -9.18 -4.18
C SER A 7 7.60 -8.47 -2.95
N GLY A 8 6.85 -7.49 -2.46
CA GLY A 8 7.22 -6.83 -1.21
C GLY A 8 6.52 -5.52 -1.01
N VAL A 9 7.24 -4.55 -0.49
CA VAL A 9 6.68 -3.37 0.18
C VAL A 9 7.14 -2.10 -0.51
N ILE A 10 6.21 -1.15 -0.63
CA ILE A 10 6.48 0.25 -0.96
C ILE A 10 6.24 1.07 0.29
N GLU A 11 7.28 1.74 0.80
CA GLU A 11 7.11 2.84 1.76
C GLU A 11 6.79 4.10 0.93
N GLY A 12 5.54 4.26 0.48
CA GLY A 12 5.15 5.28 -0.52
C GLY A 12 3.93 6.12 -0.16
N PHE A 13 3.45 6.00 1.07
CA PHE A 13 2.32 6.73 1.62
C PHE A 13 2.68 8.17 2.04
N TYR A 14 1.65 8.99 2.22
CA TYR A 14 1.76 10.34 2.80
C TYR A 14 1.77 10.29 4.34
N GLY A 15 2.56 11.16 4.97
CA GLY A 15 2.73 11.21 6.42
C GLY A 15 4.11 10.74 6.88
N PRO A 16 4.35 10.71 8.21
CA PRO A 16 5.66 10.43 8.77
C PRO A 16 6.25 9.11 8.23
N PRO A 17 7.48 9.13 7.68
CA PRO A 17 8.16 7.91 7.26
C PRO A 17 8.38 6.96 8.44
N TRP A 18 8.56 5.67 8.15
CA TRP A 18 8.86 4.71 9.21
C TRP A 18 10.20 5.00 9.86
N THR A 19 10.23 4.83 11.18
CA THR A 19 11.45 4.88 11.98
C THR A 19 12.38 3.71 11.64
N ALA A 20 13.66 3.81 12.03
CA ALA A 20 14.62 2.72 11.82
C ALA A 20 14.18 1.39 12.50
N THR A 21 13.56 1.48 13.67
CA THR A 21 13.02 0.31 14.39
C THR A 21 11.86 -0.33 13.64
N GLU A 22 10.92 0.48 13.14
CA GLU A 22 9.81 -0.02 12.33
C GLU A 22 10.30 -0.65 11.03
N ARG A 23 11.21 0.01 10.29
CA ARG A 23 11.81 -0.56 9.08
C ARG A 23 12.52 -1.89 9.36
N SER A 24 13.21 -2.02 10.49
CA SER A 24 13.86 -3.28 10.88
C SER A 24 12.84 -4.39 11.12
N MET A 25 11.73 -4.08 11.80
CA MET A 25 10.62 -5.02 11.98
C MET A 25 9.98 -5.41 10.64
N VAL A 26 9.74 -4.44 9.75
CA VAL A 26 9.22 -4.68 8.39
C VAL A 26 10.12 -5.65 7.63
N LEU A 27 11.45 -5.45 7.67
CA LEU A 27 12.40 -6.33 6.99
C LEU A 27 12.44 -7.75 7.58
N ASN A 28 12.30 -7.89 8.90
CA ASN A 28 12.16 -9.20 9.55
C ASN A 28 10.90 -9.94 9.04
N TRP A 29 9.76 -9.24 8.96
CA TRP A 29 8.54 -9.83 8.40
C TRP A 29 8.67 -10.16 6.93
N MET A 30 9.27 -9.28 6.13
CA MET A 30 9.53 -9.56 4.71
C MET A 30 10.36 -10.83 4.54
N GLN A 31 11.44 -11.00 5.31
CA GLN A 31 12.25 -12.22 5.27
C GLN A 31 11.43 -13.46 5.68
N ALA A 32 10.71 -13.38 6.81
CA ALA A 32 9.90 -14.49 7.31
C ALA A 32 8.78 -14.89 6.32
N PHE A 33 8.21 -13.91 5.63
CA PHE A 33 7.15 -14.08 4.64
C PHE A 33 7.68 -14.25 3.21
N GLN A 34 9.00 -14.40 3.04
CA GLN A 34 9.65 -14.62 1.74
C GLN A 34 9.34 -13.54 0.69
N LEU A 35 9.13 -12.30 1.14
CA LEU A 35 9.06 -11.11 0.31
C LEU A 35 10.48 -10.58 0.05
N ASN A 36 10.72 -10.07 -1.15
CA ASN A 36 12.07 -9.88 -1.69
C ASN A 36 12.40 -8.45 -2.13
N THR A 37 11.47 -7.50 -2.06
CA THR A 37 11.69 -6.13 -2.58
C THR A 37 11.15 -5.06 -1.65
N TYR A 38 12.00 -4.12 -1.25
CA TYR A 38 11.66 -2.91 -0.49
C TYR A 38 11.88 -1.69 -1.37
N LEU A 39 10.84 -0.92 -1.62
CA LEU A 39 10.90 0.33 -2.36
C LEU A 39 10.77 1.52 -1.42
N TYR A 40 11.83 2.31 -1.33
CA TYR A 40 11.90 3.55 -0.58
C TYR A 40 11.35 4.70 -1.43
N ALA A 41 10.13 5.16 -1.12
CA ALA A 41 9.50 6.33 -1.73
C ALA A 41 8.67 7.18 -0.74
N PRO A 42 9.10 7.37 0.53
CA PRO A 42 8.26 8.06 1.50
C PRO A 42 8.03 9.51 1.04
N LYS A 43 6.76 9.92 0.92
CA LYS A 43 6.40 11.22 0.36
C LYS A 43 6.89 12.40 1.20
N ASP A 44 7.09 12.17 2.51
CA ASP A 44 7.58 13.16 3.48
C ASP A 44 9.12 13.26 3.54
N ASP A 45 9.88 12.38 2.85
CA ASP A 45 11.29 12.65 2.58
C ASP A 45 11.39 13.75 1.52
N LEU A 46 11.63 14.99 1.96
CA LEU A 46 11.68 16.13 1.06
C LEU A 46 12.68 15.95 -0.08
N LYS A 47 13.83 15.28 0.14
CA LYS A 47 14.87 15.11 -0.90
C LYS A 47 14.55 14.01 -1.90
N GLN A 48 13.52 13.20 -1.63
CA GLN A 48 12.96 12.22 -2.55
C GLN A 48 12.10 12.92 -3.63
N ARG A 49 11.35 13.97 -3.25
CA ARG A 49 10.35 14.64 -4.10
C ARG A 49 10.55 16.16 -4.21
N LEU A 50 10.26 16.92 -3.15
CA LEU A 50 10.17 18.39 -3.19
C LEU A 50 11.52 19.06 -3.47
N LEU A 51 12.58 18.56 -2.83
CA LEU A 51 13.95 19.03 -2.89
C LEU A 51 14.83 18.04 -3.64
N TRP A 52 14.31 17.41 -4.69
CA TRP A 52 15.00 16.35 -5.44
C TRP A 52 16.34 16.81 -6.07
N ARG A 53 16.62 18.10 -6.18
CA ARG A 53 17.93 18.61 -6.62
C ARG A 53 18.99 18.60 -5.51
N VAL A 54 18.57 18.57 -4.24
CA VAL A 54 19.46 18.68 -3.07
C VAL A 54 20.01 17.31 -2.71
N PRO A 55 21.34 17.12 -2.66
CA PRO A 55 21.93 15.86 -2.23
C PRO A 55 21.66 15.58 -0.75
N TYR A 56 21.70 14.29 -0.39
CA TYR A 56 21.72 13.89 1.01
C TYR A 56 23.03 14.35 1.67
N THR A 57 22.94 14.77 2.94
CA THR A 57 24.07 15.10 3.81
C THR A 57 24.73 13.82 4.33
N SER A 58 25.94 13.93 4.88
CA SER A 58 26.67 12.77 5.42
C SER A 58 25.90 12.02 6.53
N GLN A 59 25.06 12.72 7.29
CA GLN A 59 24.22 12.08 8.31
C GLN A 59 23.11 11.25 7.65
N GLU A 60 22.34 11.87 6.74
CA GLU A 60 21.25 11.18 6.04
C GLU A 60 21.77 10.01 5.19
N THR A 61 22.94 10.15 4.55
CA THR A 61 23.54 9.05 3.80
C THR A 61 23.99 7.90 4.70
N SER A 62 24.41 8.17 5.94
CA SER A 62 24.74 7.12 6.91
C SER A 62 23.51 6.32 7.34
N GLU A 63 22.38 7.00 7.56
CA GLU A 63 21.10 6.37 7.88
C GLU A 63 20.56 5.53 6.71
N LEU A 64 20.63 6.08 5.49
CA LEU A 64 20.26 5.34 4.26
C LEU A 64 21.18 4.13 4.04
N LYS A 65 22.49 4.27 4.27
CA LYS A 65 23.44 3.15 4.14
C LYS A 65 23.08 2.00 5.07
N LEU A 66 22.74 2.29 6.32
CA LEU A 66 22.31 1.29 7.29
C LEU A 66 21.03 0.57 6.81
N LEU A 67 20.06 1.30 6.27
CA LEU A 67 18.84 0.71 5.71
C LEU A 67 19.13 -0.20 4.50
N ILE A 68 20.00 0.25 3.58
CA ILE A 68 20.42 -0.53 2.40
C ILE A 68 21.10 -1.84 2.85
N ASP A 69 22.03 -1.75 3.79
CA ASP A 69 22.74 -2.93 4.31
C ASP A 69 21.81 -3.89 5.02
N ASN A 70 20.85 -3.36 5.79
CA ASN A 70 19.84 -4.18 6.45
C ASN A 70 18.96 -4.90 5.42
N CYS A 71 18.54 -4.25 4.34
CA CYS A 71 17.79 -4.93 3.27
C CYS A 71 18.59 -6.09 2.68
N HIS A 72 19.87 -5.85 2.34
CA HIS A 72 20.74 -6.89 1.79
C HIS A 72 20.96 -8.05 2.78
N ALA A 73 21.14 -7.77 4.06
CA ALA A 73 21.29 -8.79 5.10
C ALA A 73 20.05 -9.69 5.24
N HIS A 74 18.86 -9.17 4.92
CA HIS A 74 17.61 -9.93 4.91
C HIS A 74 17.32 -10.63 3.57
N GLY A 75 18.20 -10.49 2.56
CA GLY A 75 17.95 -11.00 1.21
C GLY A 75 16.90 -10.19 0.44
N VAL A 76 16.64 -8.95 0.87
CA VAL A 76 15.67 -8.03 0.28
C VAL A 76 16.39 -7.04 -0.64
N ARG A 77 15.86 -6.86 -1.86
CA ARG A 77 16.31 -5.84 -2.80
C ARG A 77 15.88 -4.46 -2.30
N PHE A 78 16.81 -3.53 -2.26
CA PHE A 78 16.51 -2.13 -1.97
C PHE A 78 16.37 -1.33 -3.26
N VAL A 79 15.20 -0.73 -3.46
CA VAL A 79 14.90 0.17 -4.58
C VAL A 79 14.77 1.59 -4.06
N PHE A 80 15.56 2.52 -4.59
CA PHE A 80 15.40 3.95 -4.26
C PHE A 80 14.56 4.65 -5.32
N ALA A 81 13.48 5.33 -4.93
CA ALA A 81 12.68 6.12 -5.84
C ALA A 81 13.02 7.61 -5.81
N ILE A 82 13.00 8.29 -6.95
CA ILE A 82 13.10 9.76 -7.04
C ILE A 82 11.90 10.32 -7.81
N SER A 83 11.32 11.42 -7.32
CA SER A 83 10.08 12.01 -7.87
C SER A 83 10.29 13.46 -8.34
N PRO A 84 10.92 13.70 -9.50
CA PRO A 84 11.27 15.06 -9.93
C PRO A 84 10.12 15.82 -10.62
N GLY A 85 9.01 15.14 -10.92
CA GLY A 85 8.02 15.64 -11.87
C GLY A 85 7.22 16.87 -11.44
N LEU A 86 7.30 17.31 -10.17
CA LEU A 86 6.62 18.54 -9.70
C LEU A 86 7.13 19.79 -10.42
N ASP A 87 8.44 19.88 -10.66
CA ASP A 87 9.07 21.10 -11.17
C ASP A 87 10.23 20.86 -12.13
N MET A 88 10.45 19.63 -12.61
CA MET A 88 11.51 19.31 -13.56
C MET A 88 11.36 20.11 -14.87
N ALA A 89 12.47 20.68 -15.35
CA ALA A 89 12.56 21.30 -16.68
C ALA A 89 13.21 20.31 -17.66
N TYR A 90 12.42 19.44 -18.27
CA TYR A 90 12.93 18.31 -19.07
C TYR A 90 13.88 18.71 -20.21
N ALA A 91 13.73 19.92 -20.77
CA ALA A 91 14.56 20.43 -21.85
C ALA A 91 15.90 21.00 -21.39
N GLN A 92 16.10 21.23 -20.09
CA GLN A 92 17.35 21.76 -19.56
C GLN A 92 18.31 20.62 -19.21
N ALA A 93 19.47 20.58 -19.87
CA ALA A 93 20.44 19.49 -19.68
C ALA A 93 20.95 19.39 -18.24
N SER A 94 21.10 20.52 -17.54
CA SER A 94 21.53 20.58 -16.14
C SER A 94 20.60 19.85 -15.18
N GLU A 95 19.31 19.72 -15.51
CA GLU A 95 18.34 18.97 -14.70
C GLU A 95 18.61 17.46 -14.76
N LEU A 96 18.93 16.94 -15.95
CA LEU A 96 19.33 15.55 -16.13
C LEU A 96 20.67 15.26 -15.47
N GLU A 97 21.64 16.18 -15.56
CA GLU A 97 22.93 16.06 -14.86
C GLU A 97 22.72 16.03 -13.34
N THR A 98 21.82 16.86 -12.82
CA THR A 98 21.47 16.88 -11.39
C THR A 98 20.82 15.55 -10.96
N LEU A 99 19.86 15.03 -11.72
CA LEU A 99 19.26 13.72 -11.45
C LEU A 99 20.29 12.60 -11.46
N GLN A 100 21.18 12.59 -12.47
CA GLN A 100 22.24 11.61 -12.57
C GLN A 100 23.19 11.69 -11.37
N GLY A 101 23.56 12.90 -10.93
CA GLY A 101 24.38 13.10 -9.73
C GLY A 101 23.71 12.61 -8.44
N ARG A 102 22.38 12.74 -8.33
CA ARG A 102 21.61 12.16 -7.20
C ARG A 102 21.65 10.63 -7.21
N LEU A 103 21.42 10.02 -8.37
CA LEU A 103 21.52 8.56 -8.52
C LEU A 103 22.94 8.07 -8.25
N GLU A 104 23.95 8.82 -8.69
CA GLU A 104 25.36 8.51 -8.42
C GLU A 104 25.65 8.49 -6.92
N GLN A 105 25.22 9.51 -6.18
CA GLN A 105 25.41 9.57 -4.72
C GLN A 105 24.87 8.30 -4.05
N LEU A 106 23.67 7.86 -4.44
CA LEU A 106 23.00 6.69 -3.87
C LEU A 106 23.60 5.37 -4.36
N TYR A 107 24.08 5.34 -5.60
CA TYR A 107 24.80 4.19 -6.16
C TYR A 107 26.08 3.91 -5.36
N GLU A 108 26.83 4.94 -4.98
CA GLU A 108 28.02 4.81 -4.13
C GLU A 108 27.69 4.33 -2.70
N LEU A 109 26.46 4.53 -2.21
CA LEU A 109 25.98 3.93 -0.96
C LEU A 109 25.59 2.45 -1.09
N GLY A 110 25.56 1.90 -2.30
CA GLY A 110 25.23 0.50 -2.54
C GLY A 110 23.84 0.26 -3.15
N VAL A 111 23.08 1.31 -3.47
CA VAL A 111 21.82 1.16 -4.22
C VAL A 111 22.12 0.63 -5.62
N ARG A 112 21.35 -0.36 -6.07
CA ARG A 112 21.48 -0.95 -7.42
C ARG A 112 20.21 -0.85 -8.23
N ASP A 113 19.05 -0.80 -7.57
CA ASP A 113 17.76 -0.69 -8.20
C ASP A 113 17.17 0.71 -7.94
N PHE A 114 16.62 1.33 -8.98
CA PHE A 114 16.13 2.72 -8.90
C PHE A 114 14.76 2.86 -9.55
N ALA A 115 13.93 3.76 -9.03
CA ALA A 115 12.67 4.15 -9.63
C ALA A 115 12.64 5.65 -9.92
N ILE A 116 12.05 6.05 -11.04
CA ILE A 116 11.67 7.44 -11.30
C ILE A 116 10.14 7.53 -11.31
N LEU A 117 9.59 8.43 -10.50
CA LEU A 117 8.14 8.55 -10.33
C LEU A 117 7.63 9.89 -10.87
N PHE A 118 6.64 9.82 -11.75
CA PHE A 118 5.94 10.98 -12.32
C PHE A 118 4.47 11.02 -11.87
N ASP A 119 4.18 10.47 -10.70
CA ASP A 119 2.89 10.46 -10.01
C ASP A 119 2.57 11.82 -9.33
N ASP A 120 1.29 12.18 -9.35
CA ASP A 120 0.72 13.35 -8.63
C ASP A 120 1.43 14.68 -8.96
N ILE A 121 1.68 14.90 -10.25
CA ILE A 121 2.34 16.11 -10.79
C ILE A 121 1.35 17.04 -11.48
N PRO A 122 1.69 18.32 -11.71
CA PRO A 122 0.87 19.21 -12.52
C PRO A 122 0.70 18.66 -13.94
N ASP A 123 -0.55 18.60 -14.43
CA ASP A 123 -0.88 18.20 -15.80
C ASP A 123 -0.66 19.35 -16.80
N SER A 124 0.53 19.94 -16.75
CA SER A 124 0.92 21.05 -17.62
C SER A 124 2.42 21.06 -17.89
N MET A 125 2.78 21.14 -19.16
CA MET A 125 4.16 21.11 -19.61
C MET A 125 4.68 22.53 -19.86
N ARG A 126 5.92 22.82 -19.48
CA ARG A 126 6.56 24.12 -19.78
C ARG A 126 6.65 24.32 -21.29
N ALA A 127 6.59 25.58 -21.73
CA ALA A 127 6.61 25.90 -23.16
C ALA A 127 7.88 25.41 -23.88
N GLU A 128 9.02 25.45 -23.19
CA GLU A 128 10.30 24.95 -23.73
C GLU A 128 10.32 23.43 -23.87
N ASP A 129 9.86 22.72 -22.83
CA ASP A 129 9.74 21.26 -22.86
C ASP A 129 8.80 20.83 -24.00
N ARG A 130 7.66 21.51 -24.15
CA ARG A 130 6.70 21.24 -25.24
C ARG A 130 7.33 21.47 -26.62
N ARG A 131 8.14 22.53 -26.79
CA ARG A 131 8.85 22.77 -28.06
C ARG A 131 9.87 21.68 -28.38
N ARG A 132 10.55 21.13 -27.37
CA ARG A 132 11.60 20.12 -27.56
C ARG A 132 11.05 18.71 -27.73
N PHE A 133 10.07 18.31 -26.93
CA PHE A 133 9.59 16.92 -26.87
C PHE A 133 8.19 16.72 -27.43
N GLY A 134 7.37 17.77 -27.55
CA GLY A 134 5.97 17.67 -27.99
C GLY A 134 5.01 17.25 -26.87
N THR A 135 5.25 16.09 -26.24
CA THR A 135 4.36 15.48 -25.24
C THR A 135 5.06 15.18 -23.91
N PHE A 136 4.28 15.02 -22.84
CA PHE A 136 4.79 14.60 -21.54
C PHE A 136 5.45 13.23 -21.57
N ALA A 137 4.81 12.25 -22.24
CA ALA A 137 5.33 10.89 -22.32
C ALA A 137 6.72 10.83 -22.98
N LEU A 138 6.95 11.61 -24.04
CA LEU A 138 8.26 11.70 -24.70
C LEU A 138 9.32 12.36 -23.81
N ALA A 139 8.97 13.42 -23.09
CA ALA A 139 9.89 14.10 -22.17
C ALA A 139 10.28 13.21 -20.98
N GLN A 140 9.31 12.53 -20.38
CA GLN A 140 9.53 11.62 -19.25
C GLN A 140 10.29 10.36 -19.68
N SER A 141 9.97 9.80 -20.85
CA SER A 141 10.73 8.67 -21.42
C SER A 141 12.17 9.07 -21.72
N HIS A 142 12.42 10.29 -22.20
CA HIS A 142 13.78 10.80 -22.40
C HIS A 142 14.59 10.80 -21.09
N ALA A 143 14.02 11.34 -20.01
CA ALA A 143 14.66 11.36 -18.71
C ALA A 143 14.90 9.94 -18.15
N ALA A 144 13.87 9.09 -18.16
CA ALA A 144 13.96 7.72 -17.66
C ALA A 144 14.98 6.88 -18.44
N ASN A 145 14.96 6.95 -19.78
CA ASN A 145 15.91 6.24 -20.64
C ASN A 145 17.35 6.70 -20.44
N HIS A 146 17.57 8.00 -20.21
CA HIS A 146 18.90 8.53 -19.90
C HIS A 146 19.46 7.91 -18.62
N LEU A 147 18.68 7.94 -17.53
CA LEU A 147 19.11 7.38 -16.24
C LEU A 147 19.27 5.85 -16.30
N TYR A 148 18.37 5.15 -16.97
CA TYR A 148 18.45 3.71 -17.16
C TYR A 148 19.72 3.29 -17.91
N ARG A 149 20.05 3.97 -19.02
CA ARG A 149 21.27 3.68 -19.80
C ARG A 149 22.53 4.03 -19.02
N TYR A 150 22.50 5.11 -18.25
CA TYR A 150 23.60 5.48 -17.35
C TYR A 150 23.90 4.35 -16.35
N LEU A 151 22.86 3.81 -15.71
CA LEU A 151 23.01 2.74 -14.71
C LEU A 151 23.42 1.40 -15.34
N THR A 152 22.79 0.99 -16.45
CA THR A 152 23.09 -0.29 -17.11
C THR A 152 24.45 -0.32 -17.79
N GLY A 153 24.97 0.83 -18.24
CA GLY A 153 26.32 0.98 -18.79
C GLY A 153 27.45 0.70 -17.78
N ARG A 154 27.17 0.72 -16.47
CA ARG A 154 28.16 0.51 -15.39
C ARG A 154 28.41 -0.97 -15.02
N ALA A 155 28.05 -1.91 -15.91
CA ALA A 155 28.25 -3.36 -15.73
C ALA A 155 27.47 -4.01 -14.57
N ALA A 156 26.42 -3.36 -14.06
CA ALA A 156 25.48 -3.97 -13.11
C ALA A 156 24.43 -4.81 -13.88
N SER A 157 24.80 -6.02 -14.30
CA SER A 157 23.95 -6.91 -15.13
C SER A 157 22.62 -7.36 -14.49
N ARG A 158 22.33 -6.93 -13.25
CA ARG A 158 21.12 -7.27 -12.49
C ARG A 158 20.34 -6.07 -11.92
N ALA A 159 20.76 -4.84 -12.24
CA ALA A 159 20.05 -3.64 -11.82
C ALA A 159 18.69 -3.55 -12.52
N ARG A 160 17.63 -3.27 -11.77
CA ARG A 160 16.31 -2.96 -12.28
C ARG A 160 16.04 -1.47 -12.21
N PHE A 161 15.26 -0.98 -13.16
CA PHE A 161 14.83 0.41 -13.20
C PHE A 161 13.32 0.46 -13.40
N PHE A 162 12.67 1.28 -12.59
CA PHE A 162 11.21 1.38 -12.56
C PHE A 162 10.73 2.77 -12.94
N PHE A 163 9.57 2.83 -13.56
CA PHE A 163 8.93 4.07 -14.00
C PHE A 163 7.49 4.09 -13.48
N CYS A 164 7.13 5.13 -12.71
CA CYS A 164 5.73 5.39 -12.39
C CYS A 164 5.18 6.43 -13.38
N PRO A 165 4.20 6.06 -14.24
CA PRO A 165 3.60 6.99 -15.19
C PRO A 165 2.74 8.03 -14.49
N THR A 166 2.47 9.15 -15.16
CA THR A 166 1.56 10.18 -14.65
C THR A 166 0.12 9.64 -14.50
N PRO A 167 -0.52 9.09 -15.54
CA PRO A 167 -1.69 8.22 -15.38
C PRO A 167 -1.25 6.82 -14.96
N TYR A 168 -1.25 6.53 -13.65
CA TYR A 168 -0.87 5.22 -13.10
C TYR A 168 -2.05 4.28 -12.81
N CYS A 169 -3.28 4.68 -13.16
CA CYS A 169 -4.47 3.85 -13.04
C CYS A 169 -5.46 4.08 -14.19
N GLY A 170 -6.41 3.16 -14.33
CA GLY A 170 -7.41 3.18 -15.40
C GLY A 170 -8.27 4.45 -15.40
N ARG A 171 -8.69 4.94 -14.22
CA ARG A 171 -9.43 6.18 -14.07
C ARG A 171 -8.67 7.39 -14.60
N MET A 172 -7.38 7.52 -14.27
CA MET A 172 -6.54 8.62 -14.75
C MET A 172 -6.31 8.56 -16.25
N ARG A 173 -6.08 7.36 -16.80
CA ARG A 173 -6.02 7.15 -18.25
C ARG A 173 -7.30 7.63 -18.94
N ARG A 174 -8.48 7.23 -18.43
CA ARG A 174 -9.79 7.66 -18.97
C ARG A 174 -10.01 9.16 -18.86
N ALA A 175 -9.45 9.80 -17.83
CA ALA A 175 -9.49 11.24 -17.64
C ALA A 175 -8.52 12.02 -18.56
N GLY A 176 -7.66 11.33 -19.33
CA GLY A 176 -6.71 11.96 -20.25
C GLY A 176 -5.49 12.61 -19.57
N LEU A 177 -5.22 12.25 -18.31
CA LEU A 177 -4.11 12.82 -17.54
C LEU A 177 -2.76 12.52 -18.22
N GLY A 178 -1.90 13.55 -18.38
CA GLY A 178 -0.64 13.45 -19.10
C GLY A 178 -0.76 13.66 -20.62
N GLY A 179 -1.99 13.79 -21.14
CA GLY A 179 -2.29 14.03 -22.55
C GLY A 179 -2.77 12.80 -23.31
N GLU A 180 -3.26 13.04 -24.53
CA GLU A 180 -3.72 11.97 -25.42
C GLU A 180 -2.58 11.00 -25.76
N ARG A 181 -2.92 9.71 -25.84
CA ARG A 181 -1.98 8.62 -26.19
C ARG A 181 -0.78 8.48 -25.25
N TYR A 182 -0.82 9.04 -24.05
CA TYR A 182 0.32 9.03 -23.13
C TYR A 182 0.89 7.62 -22.90
N LEU A 183 0.07 6.62 -22.56
CA LEU A 183 0.56 5.27 -22.25
C LEU A 183 1.04 4.52 -23.49
N GLU A 184 0.42 4.77 -24.65
CA GLU A 184 0.84 4.26 -25.94
C GLU A 184 2.25 4.78 -26.29
N GLU A 185 2.52 6.07 -26.09
CA GLU A 185 3.83 6.68 -26.29
C GLU A 185 4.89 6.16 -25.29
N ILE A 186 4.52 5.96 -24.02
CA ILE A 186 5.38 5.29 -23.04
C ILE A 186 5.72 3.86 -23.52
N GLY A 187 4.74 3.11 -24.03
CA GLY A 187 4.97 1.77 -24.57
C GLY A 187 5.90 1.77 -25.79
N GLU A 188 5.81 2.81 -26.63
CA GLU A 188 6.61 2.98 -27.85
C GLU A 188 8.05 3.43 -27.58
N THR A 189 8.28 4.25 -26.56
CA THR A 189 9.54 5.02 -26.44
C THR A 189 10.34 4.75 -25.18
N LEU A 190 9.71 4.28 -24.10
CA LEU A 190 10.43 3.87 -22.90
C LEU A 190 11.25 2.61 -23.20
N ASP A 191 12.49 2.56 -22.71
CA ASP A 191 13.39 1.43 -22.93
C ASP A 191 12.73 0.12 -22.44
N PRO A 192 12.76 -0.97 -23.23
CA PRO A 192 12.04 -2.20 -22.89
C PRO A 192 12.53 -2.88 -21.61
N GLY A 193 13.72 -2.55 -21.11
CA GLY A 193 14.21 -3.05 -19.83
C GLY A 193 13.69 -2.29 -18.60
N ILE A 194 12.94 -1.20 -18.78
CA ILE A 194 12.34 -0.44 -17.70
C ILE A 194 10.96 -0.99 -17.37
N ASP A 195 10.73 -1.30 -16.10
CA ASP A 195 9.43 -1.74 -15.60
C ASP A 195 8.50 -0.56 -15.37
N VAL A 196 7.20 -0.78 -15.57
CA VAL A 196 6.19 0.28 -15.44
C VAL A 196 5.20 -0.07 -14.33
N PHE A 197 5.04 0.83 -13.37
CA PHE A 197 4.06 0.68 -12.30
C PHE A 197 2.62 0.85 -12.78
N TRP A 198 1.70 0.13 -12.13
CA TRP A 198 0.26 0.27 -12.34
C TRP A 198 -0.52 -0.09 -11.07
N THR A 199 -1.56 0.67 -10.73
CA THR A 199 -2.38 0.42 -9.52
C THR A 199 -3.70 -0.29 -9.80
N GLY A 200 -3.98 -0.61 -11.07
CA GLY A 200 -5.22 -1.24 -11.51
C GLY A 200 -6.23 -0.26 -12.12
N PRO A 201 -7.53 -0.62 -12.18
CA PRO A 201 -8.58 0.25 -12.69
C PRO A 201 -8.68 1.59 -11.96
N GLU A 202 -8.38 1.60 -10.66
CA GLU A 202 -8.46 2.75 -9.76
C GLU A 202 -7.15 2.93 -8.99
N ILE A 203 -6.99 4.04 -8.26
CA ILE A 203 -5.83 4.25 -7.36
C ILE A 203 -5.80 3.14 -6.30
N ILE A 204 -6.94 2.91 -5.66
CA ILE A 204 -7.21 1.79 -4.76
C ILE A 204 -8.20 0.89 -5.49
N SER A 205 -7.71 -0.18 -6.08
CA SER A 205 -8.54 -1.09 -6.86
C SER A 205 -9.07 -2.20 -5.95
N SER A 206 -10.39 -2.33 -5.80
CA SER A 206 -11.01 -3.47 -5.11
C SER A 206 -10.84 -4.77 -5.91
N GLN A 207 -10.81 -4.69 -7.24
CA GLN A 207 -10.53 -5.82 -8.13
C GLN A 207 -9.54 -5.42 -9.22
N ILE A 208 -8.63 -6.34 -9.59
CA ILE A 208 -7.78 -6.22 -10.78
C ILE A 208 -7.93 -7.51 -11.59
N SER A 209 -8.54 -7.41 -12.76
CA SER A 209 -8.78 -8.57 -13.63
C SER A 209 -7.59 -8.87 -14.55
N VAL A 210 -7.44 -10.13 -14.94
CA VAL A 210 -6.44 -10.56 -15.94
C VAL A 210 -6.61 -9.79 -17.25
N LYS A 211 -7.87 -9.66 -17.70
CA LYS A 211 -8.22 -8.97 -18.95
C LYS A 211 -7.77 -7.50 -18.96
N ASP A 212 -7.92 -6.79 -17.84
CA ASP A 212 -7.47 -5.40 -17.73
C ASP A 212 -5.95 -5.29 -17.83
N ILE A 213 -5.23 -6.23 -17.21
CA ILE A 213 -3.77 -6.30 -17.28
C ILE A 213 -3.28 -6.67 -18.67
N GLU A 214 -3.90 -7.63 -19.36
CA GLU A 214 -3.54 -7.99 -20.74
C GLU A 214 -3.71 -6.79 -21.69
N SER A 215 -4.83 -6.06 -21.55
CA SER A 215 -5.09 -4.85 -22.34
C SER A 215 -4.03 -3.77 -22.09
N LEU A 216 -3.67 -3.56 -20.82
CA LEU A 216 -2.61 -2.62 -20.45
C LEU A 216 -1.24 -3.08 -20.96
N ALA A 217 -0.90 -4.36 -20.81
CA ALA A 217 0.38 -4.92 -21.24
C ALA A 217 0.59 -4.76 -22.76
N ASN A 218 -0.48 -4.91 -23.55
CA ASN A 218 -0.46 -4.62 -24.98
C ASN A 218 -0.20 -3.12 -25.27
N THR A 219 -0.78 -2.23 -24.47
CA THR A 219 -0.55 -0.77 -24.59
C THR A 219 0.89 -0.41 -24.23
N LEU A 220 1.38 -0.89 -23.08
CA LEU A 220 2.72 -0.64 -22.56
C LEU A 220 3.82 -1.43 -23.29
N ARG A 221 3.43 -2.44 -24.07
CA ARG A 221 4.34 -3.40 -24.74
C ARG A 221 5.26 -4.16 -23.77
N ARG A 222 4.80 -4.32 -22.52
CA ARG A 222 5.47 -5.04 -21.43
C ARG A 222 4.46 -5.36 -20.32
N PRO A 223 4.64 -6.46 -19.59
CA PRO A 223 3.83 -6.74 -18.40
C PRO A 223 4.09 -5.66 -17.33
N PRO A 224 3.05 -5.12 -16.67
CA PRO A 224 3.21 -4.10 -15.63
C PRO A 224 3.73 -4.70 -14.32
N LEU A 225 4.24 -3.85 -13.45
CA LEU A 225 4.51 -4.13 -12.03
C LEU A 225 3.39 -3.50 -11.19
N LEU A 226 2.73 -4.28 -10.33
CA LEU A 226 1.66 -3.70 -9.51
C LEU A 226 2.24 -2.86 -8.37
N TRP A 227 1.82 -1.60 -8.30
CA TRP A 227 1.85 -0.78 -7.09
C TRP A 227 0.47 -0.96 -6.46
N ASP A 228 0.34 -1.81 -5.45
CA ASP A 228 -0.98 -2.19 -4.94
C ASP A 228 -1.34 -1.41 -3.67
N ASN A 229 -2.34 -0.54 -3.77
CA ASN A 229 -2.83 0.31 -2.67
C ASN A 229 -4.00 -0.32 -1.90
N LEU A 230 -4.27 -1.63 -2.04
CA LEU A 230 -5.43 -2.28 -1.41
C LEU A 230 -5.56 -2.01 0.11
N HIS A 231 -4.45 -1.81 0.81
CA HIS A 231 -4.43 -1.53 2.25
C HIS A 231 -3.83 -0.17 2.60
N ALA A 232 -3.64 0.73 1.62
CA ALA A 232 -3.19 2.08 1.91
C ALA A 232 -4.26 2.82 2.72
N ASN A 233 -3.89 3.60 3.74
CA ASN A 233 -4.84 4.35 4.58
C ASN A 233 -4.50 5.84 4.75
N ASP A 234 -3.49 6.34 4.05
CA ASP A 234 -3.08 7.75 4.10
C ASP A 234 -4.17 8.74 3.65
N TYR A 235 -5.13 8.28 2.84
CA TYR A 235 -6.29 9.06 2.42
C TYR A 235 -7.43 9.12 3.46
N ASP A 236 -7.40 8.29 4.50
CA ASP A 236 -8.40 8.25 5.57
C ASP A 236 -7.79 7.84 6.92
N GLY A 237 -7.41 8.83 7.73
CA GLY A 237 -6.80 8.61 9.04
C GLY A 237 -7.70 7.93 10.09
N GLN A 238 -9.00 7.76 9.82
CA GLN A 238 -9.93 7.06 10.72
C GLN A 238 -9.92 5.55 10.52
N ARG A 239 -9.45 5.07 9.35
CA ARG A 239 -9.44 3.63 9.02
C ARG A 239 -8.03 3.07 8.99
N PHE A 240 -7.94 1.79 9.30
CA PHE A 240 -6.85 0.93 8.85
C PHE A 240 -7.48 -0.27 8.15
N TYR A 241 -6.66 -0.98 7.39
CA TYR A 241 -7.10 -2.12 6.60
C TYR A 241 -6.31 -3.36 7.02
N CYS A 242 -7.00 -4.25 7.72
CA CYS A 242 -6.53 -5.47 8.33
C CYS A 242 -6.98 -6.72 7.57
N GLY A 243 -7.83 -6.56 6.55
CA GLY A 243 -8.32 -7.66 5.73
C GLY A 243 -7.20 -8.40 4.95
N PRO A 244 -7.55 -9.51 4.29
CA PRO A 244 -6.62 -10.25 3.47
C PRO A 244 -6.36 -9.54 2.15
N TYR A 245 -5.19 -9.81 1.57
CA TYR A 245 -4.93 -9.53 0.17
C TYR A 245 -5.98 -10.19 -0.73
N SER A 246 -6.79 -9.41 -1.44
CA SER A 246 -7.96 -9.91 -2.14
C SER A 246 -8.22 -9.21 -3.47
N GLY A 247 -9.17 -9.73 -4.24
CA GLY A 247 -9.59 -9.16 -5.52
C GLY A 247 -8.57 -9.25 -6.66
N ARG A 248 -7.53 -10.06 -6.51
CA ARG A 248 -6.59 -10.44 -7.57
C ARG A 248 -6.68 -11.95 -7.77
N PRO A 249 -7.03 -12.44 -8.96
CA PRO A 249 -7.05 -13.88 -9.25
C PRO A 249 -5.60 -14.43 -9.33
N LEU A 250 -5.39 -15.72 -9.03
CA LEU A 250 -4.04 -16.31 -9.00
C LEU A 250 -3.34 -16.28 -10.36
N GLU A 251 -4.14 -16.35 -11.43
CA GLU A 251 -3.75 -16.26 -12.82
C GLU A 251 -3.07 -14.92 -13.13
N LEU A 252 -3.42 -13.84 -12.40
CA LEU A 252 -2.81 -12.53 -12.58
C LEU A 252 -1.28 -12.55 -12.44
N ARG A 253 -0.74 -13.47 -11.62
CA ARG A 253 0.70 -13.61 -11.36
C ARG A 253 1.51 -13.97 -12.61
N SER A 254 0.91 -14.57 -13.65
CA SER A 254 1.62 -14.82 -14.91
C SER A 254 1.72 -13.57 -15.80
N GLU A 255 0.76 -12.65 -15.67
CA GLU A 255 0.62 -11.48 -16.55
C GLU A 255 1.36 -10.23 -16.06
N ILE A 256 1.87 -10.25 -14.82
CA ILE A 256 2.59 -9.14 -14.19
C ILE A 256 4.06 -9.50 -13.92
N GLN A 257 4.86 -8.47 -13.62
CA GLN A 257 6.26 -8.63 -13.18
C GLN A 257 6.39 -8.84 -11.67
N GLY A 258 5.38 -8.44 -10.91
CA GLY A 258 5.41 -8.47 -9.46
C GLY A 258 4.27 -7.69 -8.82
N ILE A 259 4.28 -7.69 -7.49
CA ILE A 259 3.36 -6.94 -6.63
C ILE A 259 4.19 -6.27 -5.54
N LEU A 260 4.29 -4.95 -5.59
CA LEU A 260 4.82 -4.15 -4.50
C LEU A 260 3.65 -3.45 -3.82
N HIS A 261 3.43 -3.77 -2.55
CA HIS A 261 2.27 -3.37 -1.78
C HIS A 261 2.55 -2.07 -1.03
N ASN A 262 1.71 -1.06 -1.25
CA ASN A 262 1.69 0.18 -0.48
C ASN A 262 0.67 0.02 0.68
N PRO A 263 1.13 0.01 1.92
CA PRO A 263 0.37 -0.52 3.06
C PRO A 263 -0.27 0.59 3.91
N ASN A 264 -0.80 0.22 5.08
CA ASN A 264 -1.17 1.20 6.11
C ASN A 264 0.09 1.95 6.58
N ASN A 265 -0.09 3.21 6.97
CA ASN A 265 0.99 4.04 7.51
C ASN A 265 1.60 3.43 8.78
N GLU A 266 0.76 2.89 9.67
CA GLU A 266 1.21 2.29 10.92
C GLU A 266 1.84 0.91 10.66
N ALA A 267 3.17 0.81 10.74
CA ALA A 267 3.93 -0.39 10.36
C ALA A 267 3.39 -1.68 11.00
N LEU A 268 3.01 -1.62 12.28
CA LEU A 268 2.50 -2.77 13.04
C LEU A 268 1.16 -3.32 12.52
N LEU A 269 0.35 -2.49 11.87
CA LEU A 269 -0.98 -2.90 11.36
C LEU A 269 -0.90 -3.68 10.05
N ASN A 270 0.31 -3.85 9.51
CA ASN A 270 0.54 -4.51 8.22
C ASN A 270 0.88 -5.99 8.31
N PHE A 271 0.87 -6.58 9.52
CA PHE A 271 1.14 -8.01 9.70
C PHE A 271 0.19 -8.87 8.85
N VAL A 272 -1.13 -8.68 8.99
CA VAL A 272 -2.13 -9.46 8.26
C VAL A 272 -2.12 -9.16 6.75
N PRO A 273 -2.12 -7.89 6.29
CA PRO A 273 -1.94 -7.56 4.88
C PRO A 273 -0.75 -8.27 4.21
N TRP A 274 0.41 -8.31 4.87
CA TRP A 274 1.61 -8.90 4.26
C TRP A 274 1.69 -10.41 4.40
N LYS A 275 1.21 -10.98 5.52
CA LYS A 275 1.11 -12.43 5.66
C LYS A 275 0.19 -13.02 4.59
N THR A 276 -0.95 -12.38 4.35
CA THR A 276 -1.93 -12.83 3.35
C THR A 276 -1.44 -12.56 1.92
N LEU A 277 -0.72 -11.46 1.66
CA LEU A 277 -0.02 -11.23 0.39
C LEU A 277 1.00 -12.34 0.12
N SER A 278 1.79 -12.73 1.12
CA SER A 278 2.74 -13.84 1.00
C SER A 278 2.03 -15.16 0.70
N ASP A 279 0.94 -15.47 1.41
CA ASP A 279 0.16 -16.68 1.15
C ASP A 279 -0.39 -16.70 -0.28
N PHE A 280 -0.88 -15.56 -0.78
CA PHE A 280 -1.33 -15.41 -2.17
C PHE A 280 -0.19 -15.65 -3.17
N ILE A 281 0.98 -15.06 -2.93
CA ILE A 281 2.16 -15.22 -3.78
C ILE A 281 2.57 -16.70 -3.83
N HIS A 282 2.59 -17.39 -2.69
CA HIS A 282 3.06 -18.78 -2.60
C HIS A 282 1.96 -19.83 -2.88
N ALA A 283 0.71 -19.40 -3.07
CA ALA A 283 -0.40 -20.29 -3.39
C ALA A 283 -0.17 -21.03 -4.72
N LYS A 284 -0.43 -22.35 -4.71
CA LYS A 284 -0.17 -23.25 -5.85
C LYS A 284 -1.36 -23.40 -6.77
N ALA A 285 -2.55 -23.70 -6.22
CA ALA A 285 -3.73 -24.07 -7.00
C ALA A 285 -4.99 -23.31 -6.61
N THR A 286 -5.20 -23.06 -5.31
CA THR A 286 -6.38 -22.35 -4.80
C THR A 286 -5.96 -21.18 -3.94
N TRP A 287 -6.77 -20.12 -3.96
CA TRP A 287 -6.62 -18.96 -3.09
C TRP A 287 -7.92 -18.71 -2.33
N ASN A 288 -7.83 -18.69 -1.00
CA ASN A 288 -8.96 -18.40 -0.12
C ASN A 288 -8.57 -17.24 0.81
N PRO A 289 -8.96 -16.00 0.47
CA PRO A 289 -8.63 -14.83 1.28
C PRO A 289 -9.10 -14.96 2.73
N ARG A 290 -10.32 -15.51 2.97
CA ARG A 290 -10.87 -15.60 4.34
C ARG A 290 -10.09 -16.58 5.20
N GLU A 291 -9.72 -17.73 4.64
CA GLU A 291 -8.91 -18.72 5.38
C GLU A 291 -7.53 -18.19 5.71
N SER A 292 -6.86 -17.54 4.74
CA SER A 292 -5.56 -16.90 4.99
C SER A 292 -5.66 -15.77 6.01
N TYR A 293 -6.72 -14.96 5.96
CA TYR A 293 -7.01 -13.93 6.97
C TYR A 293 -7.13 -14.51 8.37
N LEU A 294 -7.94 -15.55 8.58
CA LEU A 294 -8.14 -16.16 9.90
C LEU A 294 -6.84 -16.77 10.44
N ASN A 295 -6.04 -17.42 9.58
CA ASN A 295 -4.73 -17.94 9.96
C ASN A 295 -3.77 -16.80 10.36
N ALA A 296 -3.72 -15.72 9.59
CA ALA A 296 -2.90 -14.55 9.89
C ALA A 296 -3.33 -13.85 11.18
N MET A 297 -4.64 -13.75 11.45
CA MET A 297 -5.16 -13.20 12.72
C MET A 297 -4.74 -14.06 13.91
N ASN A 298 -4.80 -15.39 13.77
CA ASN A 298 -4.31 -16.32 14.79
C ASN A 298 -2.80 -16.15 15.04
N ASP A 299 -1.99 -16.04 13.98
CA ASP A 299 -0.54 -15.80 14.10
C ASP A 299 -0.24 -14.44 14.75
N TRP A 300 -1.05 -13.42 14.48
CA TRP A 300 -0.88 -12.07 15.02
C TRP A 300 -1.36 -11.92 16.46
N HIS A 301 -2.25 -12.81 16.93
CA HIS A 301 -2.94 -12.74 18.21
C HIS A 301 -2.02 -12.58 19.41
N ALA A 302 -0.86 -13.24 19.40
CA ALA A 302 0.15 -13.11 20.47
C ALA A 302 0.69 -11.67 20.64
N SER A 303 0.54 -10.80 19.65
CA SER A 303 0.91 -9.38 19.76
C SER A 303 -0.06 -8.55 20.61
N PHE A 304 -1.22 -9.12 20.95
CA PHE A 304 -2.32 -8.47 21.69
C PHE A 304 -2.38 -8.87 23.17
N GLU A 305 -1.23 -9.22 23.77
CA GLU A 305 -1.13 -9.43 25.21
C GLU A 305 -1.57 -8.17 25.97
N SER A 306 -2.51 -8.34 26.89
CA SER A 306 -3.09 -7.27 27.70
C SER A 306 -2.78 -7.48 29.18
N ALA A 307 -2.40 -6.39 29.86
CA ALA A 307 -2.26 -6.35 31.31
C ALA A 307 -3.61 -6.36 32.06
N GLY A 308 -4.73 -6.19 31.34
CA GLY A 308 -6.08 -6.27 31.86
C GLY A 308 -6.70 -7.65 31.62
N SER A 309 -7.72 -7.71 30.76
CA SER A 309 -8.37 -8.96 30.39
C SER A 309 -7.71 -9.57 29.15
N PRO A 310 -7.57 -10.91 29.06
CA PRO A 310 -7.15 -11.55 27.81
C PRO A 310 -8.09 -11.16 26.66
N ILE A 311 -7.51 -10.83 25.52
CA ILE A 311 -8.26 -10.58 24.28
C ILE A 311 -8.50 -11.93 23.60
N ASP A 312 -9.75 -12.31 23.38
CA ASP A 312 -10.08 -13.55 22.67
C ASP A 312 -9.85 -13.40 21.16
N LEU A 313 -9.41 -14.47 20.49
CA LEU A 313 -9.16 -14.46 19.04
C LEU A 313 -10.42 -14.10 18.25
N GLU A 314 -11.60 -14.59 18.66
CA GLU A 314 -12.87 -14.27 18.00
C GLU A 314 -13.21 -12.77 18.09
N ASP A 315 -12.89 -12.13 19.22
CA ASP A 315 -13.10 -10.69 19.39
C ASP A 315 -12.12 -9.88 18.55
N LEU A 316 -10.87 -10.36 18.46
CA LEU A 316 -9.86 -9.75 17.61
C LEU A 316 -10.22 -9.87 16.12
N VAL A 317 -10.76 -11.02 15.70
CA VAL A 317 -11.31 -11.24 14.35
C VAL A 317 -12.48 -10.31 14.08
N LEU A 318 -13.43 -10.17 15.02
CA LEU A 318 -14.53 -9.21 14.87
C LEU A 318 -14.03 -7.77 14.72
N LEU A 319 -13.04 -7.37 15.51
CA LEU A 319 -12.40 -6.05 15.39
C LEU A 319 -11.74 -5.87 14.01
N GLY A 320 -10.97 -6.85 13.55
CA GLY A 320 -10.35 -6.81 12.23
C GLY A 320 -11.38 -6.81 11.09
N ASP A 321 -12.51 -7.49 11.25
CA ASP A 321 -13.63 -7.49 10.30
C ASP A 321 -14.29 -6.11 10.19
N CYS A 322 -14.21 -5.26 11.23
CA CYS A 322 -14.66 -3.85 11.19
C CYS A 322 -13.68 -2.90 10.48
N PHE A 323 -12.42 -3.33 10.33
CA PHE A 323 -11.34 -2.59 9.69
C PHE A 323 -10.78 -3.41 8.52
N TYR A 324 -11.66 -4.01 7.72
CA TYR A 324 -11.29 -5.08 6.81
C TYR A 324 -10.63 -4.56 5.52
N LEU A 325 -11.41 -4.18 4.52
CA LEU A 325 -10.93 -3.65 3.24
C LEU A 325 -11.63 -2.31 2.91
N PRO A 326 -11.09 -1.51 1.98
CA PRO A 326 -11.65 -0.19 1.64
C PRO A 326 -13.15 -0.19 1.31
N GLU A 327 -13.60 -1.17 0.52
CA GLU A 327 -14.97 -1.26 0.00
C GLU A 327 -15.72 -2.51 0.51
N GLU A 328 -15.16 -3.23 1.47
CA GLU A 328 -15.71 -4.50 1.95
C GLU A 328 -15.45 -4.67 3.45
N GLU A 329 -16.51 -5.03 4.18
CA GLU A 329 -16.41 -5.42 5.59
C GLU A 329 -16.23 -6.93 5.72
N GLY A 330 -15.54 -7.35 6.78
CA GLY A 330 -15.38 -8.77 7.09
C GLY A 330 -16.70 -9.41 7.49
N SER A 331 -16.77 -10.74 7.40
CA SER A 331 -18.04 -11.48 7.51
C SER A 331 -18.77 -11.25 8.84
N GLU A 332 -18.03 -11.11 9.95
CA GLU A 332 -18.63 -10.90 11.27
C GLU A 332 -19.14 -9.47 11.44
N ALA A 333 -18.38 -8.46 11.00
CA ALA A 333 -18.81 -7.07 11.00
C ALA A 333 -20.03 -6.87 10.08
N ALA A 334 -20.03 -7.47 8.90
CA ALA A 334 -21.18 -7.45 8.00
C ALA A 334 -22.42 -8.11 8.64
N GLN A 335 -22.24 -9.19 9.42
CA GLN A 335 -23.33 -9.82 10.17
C GLN A 335 -23.81 -8.94 11.33
N LEU A 336 -22.90 -8.30 12.07
CA LEU A 336 -23.24 -7.32 13.11
C LEU A 336 -24.08 -6.18 12.54
N PHE A 337 -23.68 -5.62 11.40
CA PHE A 337 -24.43 -4.58 10.70
C PHE A 337 -25.84 -5.06 10.30
N ARG A 338 -25.96 -6.26 9.70
CA ARG A 338 -27.27 -6.86 9.38
C ARG A 338 -28.14 -7.05 10.62
N ASN A 339 -27.56 -7.51 11.72
CA ASN A 339 -28.30 -7.69 12.99
C ASN A 339 -28.78 -6.35 13.54
N ALA A 340 -27.94 -5.31 13.50
CA ALA A 340 -28.30 -3.94 13.90
C ALA A 340 -29.45 -3.40 13.03
N GLU A 341 -29.35 -3.55 11.71
CA GLU A 341 -30.36 -3.08 10.76
C GLU A 341 -31.72 -3.79 10.99
N GLN A 342 -31.71 -5.12 11.15
CA GLN A 342 -32.92 -5.89 11.46
C GLN A 342 -33.54 -5.45 12.78
N TRP A 343 -32.73 -5.23 13.81
CA TRP A 343 -33.20 -4.75 15.10
C TRP A 343 -33.78 -3.33 15.04
N LEU A 344 -33.13 -2.41 14.32
CA LEU A 344 -33.61 -1.04 14.13
C LEU A 344 -34.94 -1.00 13.37
N LYS A 345 -35.07 -1.80 12.29
CA LYS A 345 -36.27 -1.86 11.44
C LYS A 345 -37.40 -2.71 12.01
N ALA A 346 -37.13 -3.58 12.99
CA ALA A 346 -38.15 -4.43 13.58
C ALA A 346 -39.27 -3.60 14.24
N PRO A 347 -40.55 -3.99 14.08
CA PRO A 347 -41.64 -3.42 14.86
C PRO A 347 -41.38 -3.55 16.37
N LEU A 348 -41.84 -2.58 17.17
CA LEU A 348 -41.60 -2.54 18.63
C LEU A 348 -41.90 -3.88 19.32
N ASN A 349 -43.03 -4.52 18.96
CA ASN A 349 -43.45 -5.81 19.51
C ASN A 349 -42.58 -7.02 19.09
N LYS A 350 -41.67 -6.85 18.12
CA LYS A 350 -40.74 -7.88 17.64
C LYS A 350 -39.27 -7.50 17.83
N LYS A 351 -38.95 -6.28 18.27
CA LYS A 351 -37.56 -5.81 18.49
C LYS A 351 -36.76 -6.74 19.41
N GLN A 352 -37.39 -7.35 20.41
CA GLN A 352 -36.71 -8.26 21.35
C GLN A 352 -36.10 -9.50 20.66
N VAL A 353 -36.72 -9.99 19.57
CA VAL A 353 -36.23 -11.16 18.82
C VAL A 353 -34.87 -10.85 18.18
N PHE A 354 -34.69 -9.63 17.71
CA PHE A 354 -33.49 -9.19 17.00
C PHE A 354 -32.47 -8.50 17.91
N TYR A 355 -32.83 -8.20 19.16
CA TYR A 355 -31.96 -7.50 20.10
C TYR A 355 -30.71 -8.31 20.44
N ARG A 356 -30.86 -9.58 20.85
CA ARG A 356 -29.73 -10.40 21.29
C ARG A 356 -28.70 -10.66 20.18
N PRO A 357 -29.11 -11.03 18.94
CA PRO A 357 -28.17 -11.15 17.81
C PRO A 357 -27.35 -9.89 17.52
N PHE A 358 -27.88 -8.70 17.79
CA PHE A 358 -27.13 -7.44 17.69
C PHE A 358 -26.28 -7.17 18.93
N GLN A 359 -26.89 -7.27 20.12
CA GLN A 359 -26.29 -6.81 21.37
C GLN A 359 -25.07 -7.63 21.79
N GLU A 360 -25.08 -8.96 21.61
CA GLU A 360 -23.94 -9.80 21.99
C GLU A 360 -22.65 -9.43 21.24
N PRO A 361 -22.60 -9.44 19.90
CA PRO A 361 -21.40 -9.03 19.16
C PRO A 361 -21.05 -7.55 19.35
N ALA A 362 -22.03 -6.65 19.46
CA ALA A 362 -21.75 -5.23 19.74
C ALA A 362 -21.08 -5.03 21.11
N THR A 363 -21.50 -5.80 22.12
CA THR A 363 -20.90 -5.77 23.47
C THR A 363 -19.47 -6.29 23.45
N ARG A 364 -19.23 -7.40 22.73
CA ARG A 364 -17.89 -7.97 22.54
C ARG A 364 -16.96 -6.97 21.86
N LEU A 365 -17.40 -6.39 20.73
CA LEU A 365 -16.65 -5.38 19.98
C LEU A 365 -16.29 -4.16 20.84
N ARG A 366 -17.26 -3.61 21.58
CA ARG A 366 -16.98 -2.50 22.50
C ARG A 366 -15.96 -2.91 23.59
N ASN A 367 -16.09 -4.10 24.15
CA ASN A 367 -15.20 -4.57 25.22
C ASN A 367 -13.76 -4.71 24.73
N ILE A 368 -13.52 -5.34 23.56
CA ILE A 368 -12.17 -5.41 23.00
C ILE A 368 -11.63 -4.01 22.71
N CYS A 369 -12.42 -3.11 22.12
CA CYS A 369 -11.98 -1.73 21.90
C CYS A 369 -11.61 -0.99 23.20
N ALA A 370 -12.31 -1.28 24.31
CA ALA A 370 -11.96 -0.75 25.62
C ALA A 370 -10.66 -1.37 26.17
N GLU A 371 -10.42 -2.66 25.89
CA GLU A 371 -9.25 -3.40 26.36
C GLU A 371 -7.96 -3.02 25.63
N ILE A 372 -8.03 -2.48 24.39
CA ILE A 372 -6.86 -2.03 23.62
C ILE A 372 -5.95 -1.06 24.42
N VAL A 373 -6.51 -0.27 25.34
CA VAL A 373 -5.73 0.64 26.19
C VAL A 373 -4.73 -0.08 27.10
N ASN A 374 -4.99 -1.34 27.45
CA ASN A 374 -4.21 -2.16 28.36
C ASN A 374 -3.19 -3.06 27.66
N LEU A 375 -3.05 -2.96 26.33
CA LEU A 375 -2.02 -3.71 25.58
C LEU A 375 -0.63 -3.46 26.16
N GLU A 376 0.13 -4.53 26.38
CA GLU A 376 1.52 -4.46 26.83
C GLU A 376 2.42 -3.85 25.74
N ASN A 377 2.17 -4.22 24.48
CA ASN A 377 2.82 -3.60 23.33
C ASN A 377 2.29 -2.17 23.11
N ARG A 378 3.01 -1.19 23.67
CA ARG A 378 2.62 0.22 23.60
C ARG A 378 2.68 0.80 22.19
N HIS A 379 3.53 0.28 21.30
CA HIS A 379 3.57 0.71 19.90
C HIS A 379 2.31 0.24 19.15
N LEU A 380 1.85 -0.98 19.40
CA LEU A 380 0.61 -1.49 18.81
C LEU A 380 -0.61 -0.72 19.35
N PHE A 381 -0.65 -0.43 20.66
CA PHE A 381 -1.63 0.49 21.22
C PHE A 381 -1.62 1.83 20.49
N SER A 382 -0.45 2.47 20.35
CA SER A 382 -0.35 3.77 19.67
C SER A 382 -0.87 3.73 18.23
N ALA A 383 -0.65 2.63 17.51
CA ALA A 383 -1.18 2.44 16.16
C ALA A 383 -2.71 2.31 16.11
N LEU A 384 -3.32 1.65 17.11
CA LEU A 384 -4.75 1.33 17.14
C LEU A 384 -5.62 2.36 17.85
N HIS A 385 -5.10 3.01 18.90
CA HIS A 385 -5.91 3.62 19.97
C HIS A 385 -6.99 4.56 19.48
N ARG A 386 -6.67 5.45 18.52
CA ARG A 386 -7.62 6.44 18.02
C ARG A 386 -8.79 5.77 17.29
N LYS A 387 -8.47 4.84 16.40
CA LYS A 387 -9.45 4.12 15.57
C LYS A 387 -10.35 3.23 16.44
N THR A 388 -9.77 2.55 17.42
CA THR A 388 -10.52 1.69 18.34
C THR A 388 -11.32 2.49 19.36
N TRP A 389 -10.85 3.68 19.77
CA TRP A 389 -11.61 4.58 20.64
C TRP A 389 -12.89 5.06 19.96
N ASP A 390 -12.78 5.54 18.72
CA ASP A 390 -13.94 6.04 17.96
C ASP A 390 -14.99 4.93 17.79
N LEU A 391 -14.55 3.71 17.41
CA LEU A 391 -15.45 2.56 17.30
C LEU A 391 -16.10 2.18 18.64
N ARG A 392 -15.37 2.29 19.76
CA ARG A 392 -15.92 2.04 21.10
C ARG A 392 -17.05 3.01 21.43
N GLU A 393 -16.85 4.30 21.19
CA GLU A 393 -17.86 5.33 21.49
C GLU A 393 -19.13 5.10 20.67
N GLU A 394 -19.00 4.81 19.37
CA GLU A 394 -20.14 4.49 18.50
C GLU A 394 -20.90 3.25 18.99
N MET A 395 -20.19 2.19 19.39
CA MET A 395 -20.82 1.00 19.95
C MET A 395 -21.51 1.28 21.29
N GLU A 396 -20.92 2.09 22.17
CA GLU A 396 -21.52 2.45 23.46
C GLU A 396 -22.81 3.27 23.28
N LEU A 397 -22.83 4.20 22.31
CA LEU A 397 -24.03 4.96 21.94
C LEU A 397 -25.15 4.04 21.44
N LEU A 398 -24.84 3.15 20.51
CA LEU A 398 -25.82 2.20 19.96
C LEU A 398 -26.36 1.24 21.04
N LEU A 399 -25.49 0.72 21.91
CA LEU A 399 -25.87 -0.16 23.01
C LEU A 399 -26.74 0.58 24.04
N THR A 400 -26.43 1.84 24.34
CA THR A 400 -27.21 2.69 25.25
C THR A 400 -28.60 2.96 24.68
N PHE A 401 -28.67 3.36 23.41
CA PHE A 401 -29.92 3.54 22.70
C PHE A 401 -30.75 2.26 22.69
N ALA A 402 -30.10 1.11 22.44
CA ALA A 402 -30.78 -0.18 22.43
C ALA A 402 -31.34 -0.58 23.80
N LYS A 403 -30.63 -0.23 24.88
CA LYS A 403 -31.10 -0.44 26.26
C LYS A 403 -32.30 0.43 26.59
N GLN A 404 -32.33 1.69 26.17
CA GLN A 404 -33.46 2.60 26.37
C GLN A 404 -34.73 2.12 25.66
N MET A 405 -34.62 1.73 24.39
CA MET A 405 -35.72 1.14 23.60
C MET A 405 -36.25 -0.17 24.20
N LYS A 406 -35.43 -0.89 24.98
CA LYS A 406 -35.85 -2.10 25.70
C LYS A 406 -36.70 -1.77 26.93
N SER A 407 -36.40 -0.64 27.60
CA SER A 407 -37.07 -0.22 28.84
C SER A 407 -38.38 0.55 28.62
N ASP A 408 -38.63 1.08 27.42
CA ASP A 408 -39.85 1.83 27.10
C ASP A 408 -40.63 1.17 25.94
N PRO A 409 -41.64 0.31 26.22
CA PRO A 409 -42.42 -0.35 25.18
C PRO A 409 -43.43 0.57 24.47
N THR A 410 -43.52 1.85 24.83
CA THR A 410 -44.49 2.82 24.30
C THR A 410 -43.92 3.94 23.43
N SER A 411 -42.60 4.01 23.23
CA SER A 411 -41.93 5.05 22.43
C SER A 411 -41.72 4.67 20.97
#